data_AF-A0A183FPB2-F1
#
_entry.id   AF-A0A183FPB2-F1
#
_cell.length_a   1.000
_cell.length_b   1.000
_cell.length_c   1.000
_cell.angle_alpha   90.00
_cell.angle_beta   90.00
_cell.angle_gamma   90.00
#
_symmetry.space_group_name_H-M   'P 1'
#
loop_
_entity.id
_entity.type
_entity.pdbx_description
1 polymer ?
#
loop_
_entity_poly.entity_id
_entity_poly.type
_entity_poly.pdbx_seq_one_letter_code
_entity_poly.pdbx_strand_id
1 'polypeptide(L)'
;MDLYYEKYQLIRYSSDPSETLMDDLTLVLRARNAALKYISESLRSGRTAHSTVTSAARTYLEQRIRTSPYLMEMIVRLFYYDYKLFKYELPNLDALAQLPIPN
;
A
#
# COMPACT_ATOMS: atom_id res chain seq x y z
N MET A 1 -19.53 8.16 -10.08
CA MET A 1 -18.10 7.80 -10.27
C MET A 1 -17.86 6.31 -10.10
N ASP A 2 -18.64 5.60 -9.27
CA ASP A 2 -18.40 4.18 -8.95
C ASP A 2 -18.57 3.20 -10.14
N LEU A 3 -19.49 3.48 -11.08
CA LEU A 3 -19.83 2.60 -12.21
C LEU A 3 -18.69 2.31 -13.20
N TYR A 4 -17.61 3.09 -13.18
CA TYR A 4 -16.48 2.89 -14.10
C TYR A 4 -15.39 1.99 -13.51
N TYR A 5 -15.23 1.98 -12.18
CA TYR A 5 -14.16 1.22 -11.52
C TYR A 5 -14.38 -0.28 -11.52
N GLU A 6 -15.64 -0.73 -11.60
CA GLU A 6 -15.98 -2.16 -11.69
C GLU A 6 -15.41 -2.84 -12.95
N LYS A 7 -15.09 -2.05 -14.00
CA LYS A 7 -14.49 -2.55 -15.25
C LYS A 7 -12.97 -2.64 -15.19
N TYR A 8 -12.34 -2.09 -14.16
CA TYR A 8 -10.88 -2.07 -14.02
C TYR A 8 -10.42 -3.02 -12.93
N GLN A 9 -9.32 -3.71 -13.21
CA GLN A 9 -8.61 -4.51 -12.22
C GLN A 9 -7.47 -3.66 -11.66
N LEU A 10 -7.63 -3.22 -10.41
CA LEU A 10 -6.64 -2.39 -9.71
C LEU A 10 -5.49 -3.28 -9.22
N ILE A 11 -4.26 -2.92 -9.57
CA ILE A 11 -3.04 -3.60 -9.13
C ILE A 11 -2.38 -2.74 -8.07
N ARG A 12 -2.17 -3.29 -6.87
CA ARG A 12 -1.55 -2.55 -5.77
C ARG A 12 -0.05 -2.42 -6.03
N TYR A 13 0.39 -1.22 -6.35
CA TYR A 13 1.81 -0.93 -6.56
C TYR A 13 2.51 -0.74 -5.22
N SER A 14 3.55 -1.55 -4.96
CA SER A 14 4.40 -1.48 -3.78
C SER A 14 5.85 -1.22 -4.17
N SER A 15 6.60 -0.54 -3.29
CA SER A 15 8.05 -0.32 -3.44
C SER A 15 8.85 -1.62 -3.29
N ASP A 16 8.34 -2.57 -2.50
CA ASP A 16 8.76 -3.96 -2.54
C ASP A 16 7.80 -4.75 -3.45
N PRO A 17 8.19 -5.07 -4.68
CA PRO A 17 7.30 -5.71 -5.64
C PRO A 17 6.94 -7.15 -5.23
N SER A 18 7.70 -7.76 -4.31
CA SER A 18 7.60 -9.19 -4.02
C SER A 18 6.34 -9.60 -3.26
N GLU A 19 5.70 -8.66 -2.56
CA GLU A 19 4.49 -8.93 -1.78
C GLU A 19 3.23 -8.75 -2.64
N THR A 20 2.62 -7.56 -2.59
CA THR A 20 1.26 -7.36 -3.12
C THR A 20 1.21 -7.13 -4.63
N LEU A 21 2.22 -6.49 -5.21
CA LEU A 21 2.28 -6.16 -6.63
C LEU A 21 2.41 -7.42 -7.50
N MET A 22 3.33 -8.32 -7.18
CA MET A 22 3.56 -9.52 -7.98
C MET A 22 2.41 -10.51 -7.90
N ASP A 23 1.73 -10.61 -6.75
CA ASP A 23 0.54 -11.46 -6.60
C ASP A 23 -0.61 -10.96 -7.47
N ASP A 24 -0.95 -9.68 -7.36
CA ASP A 24 -2.02 -9.05 -8.16
C ASP A 24 -1.69 -9.13 -9.67
N LEU A 25 -0.45 -8.80 -10.04
CA LEU A 25 -0.03 -8.78 -11.44
C LEU A 25 0.03 -10.19 -12.06
N THR A 26 0.49 -11.20 -11.31
CA THR A 26 0.56 -12.58 -11.79
C THR A 26 -0.84 -13.12 -12.12
N LEU A 27 -1.85 -12.79 -11.30
CA LEU A 27 -3.23 -13.15 -11.56
C LEU A 27 -3.73 -12.59 -12.90
N VAL A 28 -3.46 -11.30 -13.17
CA VAL A 28 -3.87 -10.65 -14.43
C VAL A 28 -3.12 -11.18 -15.64
N LEU A 29 -1.80 -11.38 -15.51
CA LEU A 29 -0.96 -11.81 -16.63
C LEU A 29 -1.21 -13.27 -17.04
N ARG A 30 -1.50 -14.16 -16.08
CA ARG A 30 -1.88 -15.56 -16.38
C ARG A 30 -3.18 -15.63 -17.20
N ALA A 31 -4.14 -14.77 -16.91
CA ALA A 31 -5.39 -14.70 -17.66
C ALA A 31 -5.21 -14.29 -19.14
N ARG A 32 -4.05 -13.74 -19.51
CA ARG A 32 -3.77 -13.21 -20.85
C ARG A 32 -2.62 -13.91 -21.60
N ASN A 33 -2.11 -15.04 -21.10
CA ASN A 33 -0.97 -15.77 -21.69
C ASN A 33 0.25 -14.87 -21.98
N ALA A 34 0.48 -13.84 -21.16
CA ALA A 34 1.60 -12.93 -21.33
C ALA A 34 2.91 -13.57 -20.84
N ALA A 35 4.04 -13.10 -21.37
CA ALA A 35 5.39 -13.56 -21.01
C ALA A 35 5.76 -13.19 -19.55
N LEU A 36 5.20 -13.95 -18.60
CA LEU A 36 5.27 -13.71 -17.16
C LEU A 36 6.71 -13.57 -16.65
N LYS A 37 7.61 -14.41 -17.20
CA LYS A 37 9.01 -14.46 -16.80
C LYS A 37 9.72 -13.14 -17.04
N TYR A 38 9.63 -12.60 -18.26
CA TYR A 38 10.28 -11.35 -18.63
C TYR A 38 9.77 -10.15 -17.80
N ILE A 39 8.45 -10.07 -17.58
CA ILE A 39 7.85 -9.00 -16.79
C ILE A 39 8.28 -9.10 -15.32
N SER A 40 8.28 -10.31 -14.75
CA SER A 40 8.71 -10.54 -13.38
C SER A 40 10.20 -10.19 -13.15
N GLU A 41 11.07 -10.55 -14.09
CA GLU A 41 12.51 -10.27 -14.02
C GLU A 41 12.78 -8.76 -14.18
N SER A 42 12.03 -8.08 -15.06
CA SER A 42 12.16 -6.63 -15.27
C SER A 42 11.71 -5.82 -14.04
N LEU A 43 10.63 -6.22 -13.38
CA LEU A 43 10.16 -5.56 -12.15
C LEU A 43 11.09 -5.76 -10.96
N ARG A 44 11.82 -6.88 -10.93
CA ARG A 44 12.81 -7.17 -9.88
C ARG A 44 14.16 -6.50 -10.10
N SER A 45 14.55 -6.25 -11.36
CA SER A 45 15.91 -5.82 -11.71
C SER A 45 16.11 -4.29 -11.80
N GLY A 46 15.05 -3.48 -11.72
CA GLY A 46 15.09 -2.08 -12.16
C GLY A 46 14.73 -1.00 -11.14
N ARG A 47 14.90 -1.21 -9.83
CA ARG A 47 14.59 -0.14 -8.84
C ARG A 47 15.85 0.53 -8.32
N THR A 48 16.04 1.79 -8.72
CA THR A 48 16.97 2.72 -8.10
C THR A 48 16.54 2.96 -6.65
N ALA A 49 17.48 2.87 -5.71
CA ALA A 49 17.21 3.13 -4.30
C ALA A 49 16.84 4.61 -4.12
N HIS A 50 15.55 4.90 -3.99
CA HIS A 50 15.10 6.24 -3.59
C HIS A 50 15.40 6.42 -2.09
N SER A 51 16.49 7.14 -1.81
CA SER A 51 17.13 7.38 -0.50
C SER A 51 16.19 7.86 0.64
N THR A 52 14.99 8.35 0.31
CA THR A 52 14.04 8.87 1.31
C THR A 52 13.18 7.80 1.99
N VAL A 53 13.08 6.60 1.41
CA VAL A 53 12.24 5.50 1.94
C VAL A 53 12.78 4.95 3.26
N THR A 54 14.09 5.03 3.50
CA THR A 54 14.76 4.45 4.68
C THR A 54 15.29 5.50 5.67
N SER A 55 14.94 6.78 5.49
CA SER A 55 15.41 7.83 6.40
C SER A 55 14.84 7.66 7.81
N ALA A 56 15.67 7.82 8.84
CA ALA A 56 15.24 7.74 10.23
C ALA A 56 14.12 8.74 10.57
N ALA A 57 14.14 9.92 9.95
CA ALA A 57 13.11 10.94 10.09
C ALA A 57 11.74 10.44 9.59
N ARG A 58 11.70 9.74 8.45
CA ARG A 58 10.46 9.14 7.93
C ARG A 58 9.92 8.10 8.91
N THR A 59 10.76 7.16 9.34
CA THR A 59 10.35 6.10 10.28
C THR A 59 9.79 6.69 11.57
N TYR A 60 10.47 7.69 12.13
CA TYR A 60 10.03 8.38 13.34
C TYR A 60 8.65 9.05 13.18
N LEU A 61 8.43 9.78 12.09
CA LEU A 61 7.15 10.43 11.83
C LEU A 61 6.03 9.42 11.53
N GLU A 62 6.33 8.39 10.74
CA GLU A 62 5.38 7.33 10.40
C GLU A 62 4.91 6.60 11.67
N GLN A 63 5.84 6.29 12.58
CA GLN A 63 5.50 5.67 13.86
C GLN A 63 4.54 6.54 14.67
N ARG A 64 4.83 7.84 14.83
CA ARG A 64 3.95 8.75 15.59
C ARG A 64 2.56 8.90 14.99
N ILE A 65 2.47 8.92 13.66
CA ILE A 65 1.19 8.95 12.96
C ILE A 65 0.43 7.66 13.26
N ARG A 66 1.06 6.49 13.05
CA ARG A 66 0.43 5.17 13.20
C ARG A 66 0.04 4.82 14.64
N THR A 67 0.72 5.36 15.65
CA THR A 67 0.41 5.12 17.07
C THR A 67 -0.60 6.11 17.64
N SER A 68 -0.95 7.18 16.92
CA SER A 68 -1.89 8.18 17.42
C SER A 68 -3.29 7.95 16.82
N PRO A 69 -4.32 7.62 17.63
CA PRO A 69 -5.70 7.48 17.14
C PRO A 69 -6.20 8.72 16.42
N TYR A 70 -5.93 9.91 16.96
CA TYR A 70 -6.34 11.18 16.37
C TYR A 70 -5.74 11.42 14.97
N LEU A 71 -4.42 11.31 14.84
CA LEU A 71 -3.75 11.45 13.54
C LEU A 71 -4.18 10.37 12.55
N MET A 72 -4.35 9.12 12.99
CA MET A 72 -4.86 8.07 12.09
C MET A 72 -6.30 8.31 11.67
N GLU A 73 -7.17 8.84 12.53
CA GLU A 73 -8.51 9.25 12.13
C GLU A 73 -8.46 10.30 11.01
N MET A 74 -7.56 11.29 11.14
CA MET A 74 -7.39 12.32 10.12
C MET A 74 -6.89 11.73 8.79
N ILE A 75 -5.94 10.80 8.83
CA ILE A 75 -5.47 10.06 7.64
C ILE A 75 -6.60 9.25 7.00
N VAL A 76 -7.38 8.53 7.80
CA VAL A 76 -8.53 7.76 7.29
C VAL A 76 -9.54 8.68 6.63
N ARG A 77 -9.84 9.84 7.23
CA ARG A 77 -10.78 10.81 6.64
C ARG A 77 -10.25 11.39 5.32
N LEU A 78 -8.97 11.71 5.23
CA LEU A 78 -8.32 12.23 4.02
C LEU A 78 -8.34 11.20 2.88
N PHE A 79 -8.08 9.93 3.18
CA PHE A 79 -7.88 8.87 2.20
C PHE A 79 -9.01 7.82 2.19
N TYR A 80 -10.18 8.14 2.73
CA TYR A 80 -11.27 7.18 2.94
C TYR A 80 -11.69 6.47 1.64
N TYR A 81 -11.77 7.23 0.55
CA TYR A 81 -12.12 6.67 -0.76
C TYR A 81 -11.03 5.73 -1.29
N ASP A 82 -9.75 6.02 -1.05
CA ASP A 82 -8.65 5.14 -1.45
C ASP A 82 -8.72 3.81 -0.67
N TYR A 83 -9.00 3.84 0.64
CA TYR A 83 -9.22 2.62 1.42
C TYR A 83 -10.33 1.75 0.82
N LYS A 84 -11.46 2.36 0.42
CA LYS A 84 -12.55 1.62 -0.24
C LYS A 84 -12.17 1.11 -1.62
N LEU A 85 -11.60 1.97 -2.44
CA LEU A 85 -11.30 1.69 -3.84
C LEU A 85 -10.28 0.55 -3.95
N PHE A 86 -9.22 0.60 -3.12
CA PHE A 86 -8.16 -0.40 -3.10
C PHE A 86 -8.43 -1.56 -2.12
N LYS A 87 -9.58 -1.55 -1.44
CA LYS A 87 -10.02 -2.59 -0.50
C LYS A 87 -9.01 -2.85 0.63
N TYR A 88 -8.40 -1.78 1.15
CA TYR A 88 -7.58 -1.87 2.35
C TYR A 88 -8.46 -1.84 3.59
N GLU A 89 -8.08 -2.61 4.60
CA GLU A 89 -8.75 -2.59 5.90
C GLU A 89 -8.53 -1.23 6.58
N LEU A 90 -9.60 -0.72 7.20
CA LEU A 90 -9.51 0.50 7.99
C LEU A 90 -8.81 0.19 9.33
N PRO A 91 -7.90 1.06 9.80
CA PRO A 91 -7.23 0.85 11.08
C PRO A 91 -8.23 0.89 12.24
N ASN A 92 -8.05 0.00 13.22
CA ASN A 92 -8.86 -0.03 14.43
C ASN A 92 -8.38 1.07 15.40
N LEU A 93 -9.08 2.21 15.42
CA LEU A 93 -8.70 3.37 16.22
C LEU A 93 -8.83 3.11 17.74
N ASP A 94 -9.77 2.28 18.17
CA ASP A 94 -9.96 1.95 19.59
C ASP A 94 -8.82 1.10 20.13
N ALA A 95 -8.29 0.19 19.31
CA ALA A 95 -7.09 -0.58 19.65
C ALA A 95 -5.84 0.31 19.72
N LEU A 96 -5.73 1.31 18.84
CA LEU A 96 -4.61 2.27 18.88
C LEU A 96 -4.64 3.15 20.12
N ALA A 97 -5.82 3.48 20.65
CA ALA A 97 -5.95 4.31 21.85
C ALA A 97 -5.41 3.62 23.12
N GLN A 98 -5.26 2.30 23.07
CA GLN A 98 -4.74 1.48 24.16
C GLN A 98 -3.22 1.27 24.08
N LEU A 99 -2.57 1.71 22.99
CA LEU A 99 -1.13 1.58 22.84
C LEU A 99 -0.39 2.58 23.75
N PRO A 100 0.72 2.17 24.37
CA PRO A 100 1.56 3.09 25.13
C PRO A 100 2.11 4.17 24.21
N ILE A 101 2.07 5.42 24.69
CA ILE A 101 2.62 6.55 23.95
C ILE A 101 4.14 6.35 23.83
N PRO A 102 4.70 6.30 22.61
CA PRO A 102 6.15 6.16 22.45
C PRO A 102 6.86 7.40 23.02
N ASN A 103 7.90 7.16 23.82
CA ASN A 103 8.77 8.18 24.43
C ASN A 103 9.51 9.01 23.38
#